data_AF-A0A1X7U859-F1
#
_entry.id   AF-A0A1X7U859-F1
#
_cell.length_a   1.000
_cell.length_b   1.000
_cell.length_c   1.000
_cell.angle_alpha   90.00
_cell.angle_beta   90.00
_cell.angle_gamma   90.00
#
_symmetry.space_group_name_H-M   'P 1'
#
loop_
_entity.id
_entity.type
_entity.pdbx_description
1 polymer ?
#
loop_
_entity_poly.entity_id
_entity_poly.type
_entity_poly.pdbx_seq_one_letter_code
_entity_poly.pdbx_strand_id
1 'polypeptide(L)'
;MECHFDSNSGRIGAGLDISVWHTSITGKHPHCLIEDTVFTNNNPVHPSNGGLVGIGAVYIDSIPTILSGQVTFENNSGSALVATGSYININCGAIVNFTGNIGRNGGAIALLDNTFIVTNEGSSLYFINNSALYKGGAIYSFRSGERDLISSGSCFLRYENISAVPEEWNVMVVFQNNTIQLELDSVKYNAIYATSLLPCIWGGSYGNATYDTRSDKVFCWDKSRWVYDENTTCESQILSSPKIHKDESVIYSNKPGQPFSLNISLQDELGHSVNSEATVIARIINGNATFRENSLFTYISHEHLQVYGEQNTSFRVQLETLDPIVTRSIITVKLEHCAPGFDLNLAKSCVCHSNETMFSDKLRCNQNNFTSKLIYTAWMGELENKYVATKSRKMKIPESLEDSHGYQNALVGSTHVPNIMEYIGANSRMRLTNSTTWRGTDETAPLIAPQNRNNYEAIVEDDERSNDQ
;
A
#
# COMPACT_ATOMS: atom_id res chain seq x y z
N MET A 1 20.14 -43.61 11.48
CA MET A 1 21.32 -43.06 12.18
C MET A 1 20.99 -41.61 12.34
N GLU A 2 20.83 -41.13 13.57
CA GLU A 2 20.40 -39.76 13.85
C GLU A 2 21.57 -38.81 13.64
N CYS A 3 21.41 -37.82 12.76
CA CYS A 3 22.44 -36.80 12.51
C CYS A 3 22.19 -35.58 13.40
N HIS A 4 23.24 -35.03 14.00
CA HIS A 4 23.12 -33.88 14.89
C HIS A 4 24.11 -32.78 14.53
N PHE A 5 23.60 -31.58 14.24
CA PHE A 5 24.37 -30.37 13.98
C PHE A 5 24.11 -29.38 15.11
N ASP A 6 25.02 -29.35 16.08
CA ASP A 6 24.88 -28.54 17.29
C ASP A 6 25.93 -27.45 17.39
N SER A 7 25.49 -26.24 17.75
CA SER A 7 26.34 -25.11 18.13
C SER A 7 27.40 -24.73 17.08
N ASN A 8 27.11 -24.98 15.81
CA ASN A 8 28.02 -24.64 14.73
C ASN A 8 27.96 -23.13 14.44
N SER A 9 29.06 -22.62 13.90
CA SER A 9 29.16 -21.25 13.44
C SER A 9 29.70 -21.22 12.01
N GLY A 10 29.03 -20.45 11.15
CA GLY A 10 29.37 -20.34 9.75
C GLY A 10 28.91 -19.00 9.19
N ARG A 11 29.41 -18.61 8.03
CA ARG A 11 28.96 -17.36 7.38
C ARG A 11 27.59 -17.55 6.73
N ILE A 12 27.34 -18.71 6.16
CA ILE A 12 26.08 -19.10 5.52
C ILE A 12 25.90 -20.58 5.84
N GLY A 13 24.67 -21.03 6.14
CA GLY A 13 24.40 -22.43 6.47
C GLY A 13 25.23 -22.89 7.67
N ALA A 14 25.06 -22.25 8.83
CA ALA A 14 25.95 -22.44 9.98
C ALA A 14 26.10 -23.91 10.40
N GLY A 15 25.05 -24.72 10.30
CA GLY A 15 25.11 -26.17 10.45
C GLY A 15 25.31 -26.89 9.11
N LEU A 16 24.60 -26.48 8.06
CA LEU A 16 24.66 -27.13 6.75
C LEU A 16 24.44 -26.12 5.61
N ASP A 17 25.35 -26.11 4.65
CA ASP A 17 25.25 -25.32 3.40
C ASP A 17 25.14 -26.28 2.21
N ILE A 18 23.99 -26.22 1.53
CA ILE A 18 23.63 -27.02 0.36
C ILE A 18 23.53 -26.06 -0.83
N SER A 19 24.68 -25.68 -1.39
CA SER A 19 24.77 -24.78 -2.55
C SER A 19 25.55 -25.43 -3.69
N VAL A 20 25.09 -25.24 -4.93
CA VAL A 20 25.83 -25.72 -6.12
C VAL A 20 26.86 -24.67 -6.52
N TRP A 21 28.13 -24.95 -6.24
CA TRP A 21 29.23 -24.23 -6.85
C TRP A 21 29.52 -24.83 -8.26
N HIS A 22 28.89 -24.27 -9.30
CA HIS A 22 29.01 -24.54 -10.75
C HIS A 22 28.03 -25.52 -11.44
N THR A 23 27.30 -25.00 -12.45
CA THR A 23 26.60 -25.76 -13.49
C THR A 23 27.53 -26.11 -14.65
N SER A 24 28.53 -26.96 -14.41
CA SER A 24 29.38 -27.50 -15.50
C SER A 24 29.12 -28.98 -15.81
N ILE A 25 27.96 -29.53 -15.43
CA ILE A 25 27.78 -30.98 -15.46
C ILE A 25 26.49 -31.39 -16.17
N THR A 26 26.68 -32.03 -17.32
CA THR A 26 25.73 -32.98 -17.93
C THR A 26 25.37 -34.07 -16.92
N GLY A 27 24.10 -34.21 -16.54
CA GLY A 27 23.64 -35.24 -15.60
C GLY A 27 22.28 -34.94 -14.98
N LYS A 28 21.75 -35.89 -14.19
CA LYS A 28 20.52 -35.69 -13.39
C LYS A 28 20.83 -34.74 -12.23
N HIS A 29 19.98 -33.74 -11.99
CA HIS A 29 20.14 -32.84 -10.85
C HIS A 29 20.19 -33.62 -9.53
N PRO A 30 21.18 -33.35 -8.65
CA PRO A 30 21.22 -33.97 -7.33
C PRO A 30 20.03 -33.48 -6.48
N HIS A 31 19.61 -34.32 -5.54
CA HIS A 31 18.70 -33.94 -4.47
C HIS A 31 19.38 -34.26 -3.13
N CYS A 32 19.07 -33.47 -2.11
CA CYS A 32 19.54 -33.70 -0.74
C CYS A 32 18.44 -34.42 0.06
N LEU A 33 18.79 -35.43 0.84
CA LEU A 33 17.90 -36.06 1.81
C LEU A 33 18.41 -35.73 3.21
N ILE A 34 17.56 -35.10 4.00
CA ILE A 34 17.76 -34.87 5.43
C ILE A 34 16.74 -35.74 6.16
N GLU A 35 17.23 -36.78 6.82
CA GLU A 35 16.40 -37.78 7.50
C GLU A 35 16.84 -37.91 8.95
N ASP A 36 15.87 -37.93 9.88
CA ASP A 36 16.12 -38.12 11.31
C ASP A 36 17.27 -37.23 11.82
N THR A 37 17.15 -35.92 11.61
CA THR A 37 18.24 -34.97 11.83
C THR A 37 17.81 -33.82 12.74
N VAL A 38 18.71 -33.42 13.63
CA VAL A 38 18.50 -32.31 14.56
C VAL A 38 19.54 -31.20 14.31
N PHE A 39 19.08 -29.97 14.19
CA PHE A 39 19.88 -28.75 14.06
C PHE A 39 19.62 -27.85 15.27
N THR A 40 20.57 -27.76 16.20
CA THR A 40 20.41 -27.00 17.45
C THR A 40 21.46 -25.90 17.59
N ASN A 41 21.04 -24.74 18.09
CA ASN A 41 21.94 -23.64 18.51
C ASN A 41 22.94 -23.18 17.43
N ASN A 42 22.67 -23.42 16.15
CA ASN A 42 23.58 -23.01 15.10
C ASN A 42 23.44 -21.50 14.87
N ASN A 43 24.58 -20.82 14.82
CA ASN A 43 24.62 -19.37 14.83
C ASN A 43 25.49 -18.83 13.69
N PRO A 44 24.87 -18.23 12.65
CA PRO A 44 25.62 -17.59 11.60
C PRO A 44 26.42 -16.38 12.12
N VAL A 45 27.69 -16.28 11.73
CA VAL A 45 28.59 -15.21 12.17
C VAL A 45 28.75 -14.18 11.06
N HIS A 46 28.39 -12.94 11.37
CA HIS A 46 28.61 -11.80 10.49
C HIS A 46 29.38 -10.68 11.18
N PRO A 47 30.37 -10.07 10.50
CA PRO A 47 31.18 -8.99 11.06
C PRO A 47 30.43 -7.66 11.21
N SER A 48 29.23 -7.53 10.66
CA SER A 48 28.43 -6.31 10.72
C SER A 48 27.26 -6.45 11.70
N ASN A 49 27.11 -5.48 12.60
CA ASN A 49 26.05 -5.37 13.62
C ASN A 49 24.61 -5.34 13.08
N GLY A 50 24.41 -5.37 11.75
CA GLY A 50 23.11 -5.23 11.11
C GLY A 50 22.37 -6.53 10.78
N GLY A 51 23.04 -7.70 10.81
CA GLY A 51 22.47 -8.99 10.34
C GLY A 51 22.12 -9.00 8.84
N LEU A 52 22.56 -10.00 8.06
CA LEU A 52 22.17 -10.07 6.65
C LEU A 52 20.81 -10.77 6.50
N VAL A 53 20.14 -10.49 5.38
CA VAL A 53 18.92 -11.19 4.96
C VAL A 53 19.34 -12.50 4.30
N GLY A 54 18.58 -13.59 4.53
CA GLY A 54 18.76 -14.85 3.82
C GLY A 54 19.94 -15.68 4.31
N ILE A 55 20.14 -15.76 5.62
CA ILE A 55 21.12 -16.66 6.24
C ILE A 55 20.39 -17.52 7.27
N GLY A 56 20.79 -18.78 7.43
CA GLY A 56 20.26 -19.62 8.50
C GLY A 56 21.19 -20.73 8.91
N ALA A 57 20.71 -21.59 9.81
CA ALA A 57 21.40 -22.82 10.21
C ALA A 57 21.55 -23.78 9.04
N VAL A 58 20.50 -23.95 8.25
CA VAL A 58 20.55 -24.68 6.99
C VAL A 58 20.29 -23.72 5.84
N TYR A 59 21.19 -23.72 4.86
CA TYR A 59 21.07 -22.92 3.66
C TYR A 59 20.96 -23.83 2.44
N ILE A 60 19.96 -23.62 1.59
CA ILE A 60 19.72 -24.37 0.37
C ILE A 60 19.67 -23.41 -0.80
N ASP A 61 20.50 -23.65 -1.81
CA ASP A 61 20.49 -22.91 -3.07
C ASP A 61 20.38 -23.87 -4.25
N SER A 62 19.26 -23.77 -4.98
CA SER A 62 19.02 -24.45 -6.25
C SER A 62 19.06 -25.99 -6.23
N ILE A 63 19.14 -26.62 -5.05
CA ILE A 63 19.13 -28.08 -4.86
C ILE A 63 17.81 -28.49 -4.21
N PRO A 64 17.00 -29.35 -4.84
CA PRO A 64 15.83 -29.94 -4.20
C PRO A 64 16.21 -30.71 -2.94
N THR A 65 15.50 -30.44 -1.84
CA THR A 65 15.79 -31.07 -0.55
C THR A 65 14.55 -31.79 -0.03
N ILE A 66 14.74 -33.00 0.46
CA ILE A 66 13.69 -33.84 1.05
C ILE A 66 13.94 -33.91 2.55
N LEU A 67 12.92 -33.59 3.34
CA LEU A 67 12.90 -33.80 4.79
C LEU A 67 12.08 -35.07 5.07
N SER A 68 12.70 -36.06 5.71
CA SER A 68 12.11 -37.38 5.99
C SER A 68 12.26 -37.75 7.46
N GLY A 69 11.39 -38.63 7.96
CA GLY A 69 11.41 -39.05 9.37
C GLY A 69 11.15 -37.88 10.32
N GLN A 70 11.95 -37.76 11.38
CA GLN A 70 11.85 -36.68 12.35
C GLN A 70 12.97 -35.64 12.18
N VAL A 71 12.64 -34.46 11.67
CA VAL A 71 13.63 -33.37 11.48
C VAL A 71 13.32 -32.22 12.44
N THR A 72 14.31 -31.79 13.23
CA THR A 72 14.12 -30.74 14.24
C THR A 72 15.11 -29.60 14.04
N PHE A 73 14.62 -28.37 14.11
CA PHE A 73 15.39 -27.14 14.11
C PHE A 73 15.07 -26.37 15.39
N GLU A 74 16.03 -26.27 16.28
CA GLU A 74 15.83 -25.68 17.61
C GLU A 74 16.84 -24.57 17.93
N ASN A 75 16.35 -23.43 18.40
CA ASN A 75 17.16 -22.32 18.91
C ASN A 75 18.27 -21.84 17.95
N ASN A 76 18.02 -21.94 16.64
CA ASN A 76 18.95 -21.43 15.62
C ASN A 76 18.75 -19.93 15.40
N SER A 77 19.81 -19.26 14.93
CA SER A 77 19.75 -17.84 14.57
C SER A 77 19.93 -17.60 13.06
N GLY A 78 19.57 -16.41 12.59
CA GLY A 78 19.56 -16.03 11.17
C GLY A 78 18.27 -16.43 10.45
N SER A 79 17.88 -17.69 10.64
CA SER A 79 16.64 -18.41 10.34
C SER A 79 16.99 -19.88 10.57
N ALA A 80 16.06 -20.77 10.90
CA ALA A 80 16.41 -22.20 10.96
C ALA A 80 16.75 -22.76 9.57
N LEU A 81 15.91 -22.48 8.58
CA LEU A 81 16.06 -22.95 7.21
C LEU A 81 15.91 -21.79 6.24
N VAL A 82 16.86 -21.60 5.35
CA VAL A 82 16.77 -20.68 4.23
C VAL A 82 16.90 -21.46 2.94
N ALA A 83 15.96 -21.25 2.02
CA ALA A 83 15.99 -21.88 0.71
C ALA A 83 15.76 -20.84 -0.39
N THR A 84 16.60 -20.88 -1.42
CA THR A 84 16.52 -20.02 -2.60
C THR A 84 16.51 -20.82 -3.90
N GLY A 85 15.68 -20.40 -4.86
CA GLY A 85 15.57 -21.02 -6.18
C GLY A 85 15.30 -22.53 -6.19
N SER A 86 14.66 -23.09 -5.15
CA SER A 86 14.54 -24.56 -4.97
C SER A 86 13.15 -24.99 -4.49
N TYR A 87 12.97 -26.28 -4.17
CA TYR A 87 11.81 -26.74 -3.41
C TYR A 87 12.21 -27.67 -2.27
N ILE A 88 11.43 -27.63 -1.20
CA ILE A 88 11.57 -28.48 -0.03
C ILE A 88 10.42 -29.47 -0.03
N ASN A 89 10.71 -30.76 -0.07
CA ASN A 89 9.71 -31.81 -0.04
C ASN A 89 9.63 -32.41 1.37
N ILE A 90 8.48 -32.28 2.03
CA ILE A 90 8.21 -32.88 3.33
C ILE A 90 7.63 -34.27 3.09
N ASN A 91 8.44 -35.31 3.27
CA ASN A 91 8.11 -36.67 2.88
C ASN A 91 6.85 -37.22 3.60
N CYS A 92 6.26 -38.29 3.07
CA CYS A 92 5.09 -38.95 3.65
C CYS A 92 5.34 -39.33 5.11
N GLY A 93 4.44 -38.93 6.01
CA GLY A 93 4.56 -39.22 7.44
C GLY A 93 5.69 -38.48 8.19
N ALA A 94 6.41 -37.57 7.54
CA ALA A 94 7.50 -36.84 8.19
C ALA A 94 6.98 -35.84 9.22
N ILE A 95 7.73 -35.68 10.32
CA ILE A 95 7.47 -34.71 11.38
C ILE A 95 8.61 -33.69 11.37
N VAL A 96 8.30 -32.44 11.05
CA VAL A 96 9.29 -31.36 10.96
C VAL A 96 8.98 -30.28 11.99
N ASN A 97 9.89 -30.09 12.94
CA ASN A 97 9.74 -29.18 14.05
C ASN A 97 10.67 -27.98 13.92
N PHE A 98 10.12 -26.78 14.07
CA PHE A 98 10.85 -25.53 14.17
C PHE A 98 10.48 -24.85 15.49
N THR A 99 11.41 -24.85 16.44
CA THR A 99 11.17 -24.34 17.79
C THR A 99 12.18 -23.28 18.20
N GLY A 100 11.71 -22.12 18.66
CA GLY A 100 12.58 -21.11 19.29
C GLY A 100 13.60 -20.47 18.35
N ASN A 101 13.42 -20.58 17.02
CA ASN A 101 14.38 -20.03 16.06
C ASN A 101 14.16 -18.53 15.87
N ILE A 102 15.25 -17.80 15.62
CA ILE A 102 15.23 -16.35 15.46
C ILE A 102 15.82 -15.97 14.11
N GLY A 103 15.08 -15.20 13.32
CA GLY A 103 15.52 -14.73 12.01
C GLY A 103 15.32 -13.24 11.81
N ARG A 104 15.90 -12.71 10.73
CA ARG A 104 15.61 -11.33 10.30
C ARG A 104 14.21 -11.25 9.66
N ASN A 105 13.96 -12.15 8.72
CA ASN A 105 12.67 -12.40 8.08
C ASN A 105 12.50 -13.93 8.06
N GLY A 106 11.43 -14.48 8.64
CA GLY A 106 11.30 -15.93 8.78
C GLY A 106 12.14 -16.47 9.93
N GLY A 107 11.59 -16.63 11.12
CA GLY A 107 12.32 -17.26 12.23
C GLY A 107 12.62 -18.73 11.96
N ALA A 108 11.60 -19.47 11.51
CA ALA A 108 11.72 -20.87 11.14
C ALA A 108 12.24 -21.03 9.71
N ILE A 109 11.53 -20.48 8.73
CA ILE A 109 11.82 -20.68 7.31
C ILE A 109 11.82 -19.34 6.57
N ALA A 110 12.87 -19.08 5.80
CA ALA A 110 12.88 -18.05 4.77
C ALA A 110 12.94 -18.71 3.38
N LEU A 111 11.84 -18.59 2.63
CA LEU A 111 11.72 -19.00 1.24
C LEU A 111 11.99 -17.78 0.36
N LEU A 112 13.07 -17.82 -0.40
CA LEU A 112 13.51 -16.73 -1.26
C LEU A 112 13.37 -17.14 -2.73
N ASP A 113 13.09 -16.16 -3.58
CA ASP A 113 12.79 -16.37 -5.00
C ASP A 113 11.63 -17.36 -5.19
N ASN A 114 11.53 -18.02 -6.34
CA ASN A 114 10.43 -18.94 -6.66
C ASN A 114 10.50 -20.29 -5.89
N THR A 115 10.90 -20.23 -4.62
CA THR A 115 10.97 -21.37 -3.71
C THR A 115 9.60 -21.73 -3.13
N PHE A 116 9.38 -23.01 -2.90
CA PHE A 116 8.16 -23.52 -2.29
C PHE A 116 8.41 -24.81 -1.50
N ILE A 117 7.47 -25.11 -0.60
CA ILE A 117 7.39 -26.35 0.17
C ILE A 117 6.29 -27.22 -0.45
N VAL A 118 6.58 -28.51 -0.59
CA VAL A 118 5.60 -29.54 -0.98
C VAL A 118 5.42 -30.47 0.20
N THR A 119 4.20 -30.59 0.70
CA THR A 119 3.83 -31.52 1.76
C THR A 119 3.22 -32.79 1.17
N ASN A 120 3.48 -33.92 1.82
CA ASN A 120 2.95 -35.23 1.42
C ASN A 120 1.99 -35.74 2.50
N GLU A 121 1.25 -36.78 2.16
CA GLU A 121 0.26 -37.39 3.06
C GLU A 121 0.84 -37.75 4.43
N GLY A 122 0.08 -37.44 5.48
CA GLY A 122 0.42 -37.75 6.87
C GLY A 122 1.58 -36.93 7.46
N SER A 123 2.11 -35.95 6.73
CA SER A 123 3.18 -35.09 7.22
C SER A 123 2.68 -34.02 8.21
N SER A 124 3.54 -33.64 9.13
CA SER A 124 3.27 -32.62 10.15
C SER A 124 4.39 -31.59 10.23
N LEU A 125 4.02 -30.31 10.22
CA LEU A 125 4.93 -29.19 10.40
C LEU A 125 4.54 -28.39 11.65
N TYR A 126 5.51 -28.19 12.54
CA TYR A 126 5.31 -27.45 13.79
C TYR A 126 6.20 -26.22 13.81
N PHE A 127 5.58 -25.05 13.97
CA PHE A 127 6.25 -23.76 14.09
C PHE A 127 5.91 -23.15 15.45
N ILE A 128 6.81 -23.31 16.42
CA ILE A 128 6.54 -22.99 17.82
C ILE A 128 7.57 -21.98 18.34
N ASN A 129 7.10 -20.87 18.92
CA ASN A 129 7.95 -19.84 19.54
C ASN A 129 9.04 -19.28 18.62
N ASN A 130 8.85 -19.29 17.29
CA ASN A 130 9.82 -18.69 16.38
C ASN A 130 9.62 -17.17 16.33
N SER A 131 10.68 -16.41 16.13
CA SER A 131 10.58 -14.96 16.00
C SER A 131 11.34 -14.42 14.80
N ALA A 132 10.81 -13.37 14.20
CA ALA A 132 11.47 -12.60 13.17
C ALA A 132 11.66 -11.15 13.61
N LEU A 133 12.69 -10.49 13.10
CA LEU A 133 12.90 -9.09 13.39
C LEU A 133 11.86 -8.21 12.69
N TYR A 134 11.55 -8.48 11.42
CA TYR A 134 10.65 -7.64 10.61
C TYR A 134 9.39 -8.33 10.11
N LYS A 135 9.47 -9.57 9.60
CA LYS A 135 8.37 -10.19 8.84
C LYS A 135 8.35 -11.71 9.00
N GLY A 136 7.14 -12.27 9.21
CA GLY A 136 6.88 -13.71 9.24
C GLY A 136 7.66 -14.43 10.32
N GLY A 137 7.17 -14.43 11.56
CA GLY A 137 7.82 -15.08 12.71
C GLY A 137 8.15 -16.55 12.48
N ALA A 138 7.28 -17.29 11.79
CA ALA A 138 7.56 -18.65 11.32
C ALA A 138 8.08 -18.64 9.89
N ILE A 139 7.22 -18.31 8.92
CA ILE A 139 7.50 -18.42 7.49
C ILE A 139 7.56 -17.03 6.88
N TYR A 140 8.65 -16.77 6.16
CA TYR A 140 8.79 -15.64 5.28
C TYR A 140 8.95 -16.14 3.84
N SER A 141 8.02 -15.77 2.96
CA SER A 141 8.06 -16.12 1.54
C SER A 141 8.24 -14.85 0.70
N PHE A 142 9.45 -14.62 0.20
CA PHE A 142 9.75 -13.51 -0.69
C PHE A 142 9.86 -13.98 -2.14
N ARG A 143 9.15 -13.30 -3.03
CA ARG A 143 9.22 -13.55 -4.46
C ARG A 143 9.45 -12.27 -5.25
N SER A 144 10.38 -12.34 -6.19
CA SER A 144 10.64 -11.27 -7.14
C SER A 144 9.85 -11.50 -8.43
N GLY A 145 8.83 -10.67 -8.68
CA GLY A 145 8.14 -10.60 -9.97
C GLY A 145 6.68 -11.12 -10.02
N GLU A 146 6.03 -10.87 -11.16
CA GLU A 146 4.57 -10.98 -11.34
C GLU A 146 4.11 -12.29 -12.00
N ARG A 147 5.03 -13.08 -12.56
CA ARG A 147 4.72 -14.24 -13.43
C ARG A 147 3.82 -15.27 -12.75
N ASP A 148 4.00 -15.43 -11.44
CA ASP A 148 3.37 -16.49 -10.67
C ASP A 148 2.10 -16.04 -9.92
N LEU A 149 1.67 -14.77 -10.10
CA LEU A 149 0.42 -14.24 -9.54
C LEU A 149 -0.85 -14.79 -10.24
N ILE A 150 -0.68 -15.63 -11.27
CA ILE A 150 -1.74 -16.02 -12.22
C ILE A 150 -2.26 -17.45 -11.97
N SER A 151 -1.57 -18.28 -11.18
CA SER A 151 -1.97 -19.67 -10.93
C SER A 151 -1.81 -20.07 -9.48
N SER A 152 -2.81 -20.76 -8.92
CA SER A 152 -2.74 -21.25 -7.55
C SER A 152 -1.78 -22.43 -7.36
N GLY A 153 -1.38 -23.07 -8.48
CA GLY A 153 -0.31 -24.07 -8.50
C GLY A 153 1.06 -23.48 -8.14
N SER A 154 1.16 -22.15 -8.05
CA SER A 154 2.39 -21.45 -7.70
C SER A 154 2.54 -21.16 -6.20
N CYS A 155 1.60 -21.52 -5.32
CA CYS A 155 1.69 -21.22 -3.88
C CYS A 155 3.04 -21.62 -3.25
N PHE A 156 3.53 -20.90 -2.24
CA PHE A 156 4.80 -21.27 -1.59
C PHE A 156 4.68 -22.48 -0.65
N LEU A 157 3.46 -22.91 -0.32
CA LEU A 157 3.17 -24.11 0.44
C LEU A 157 2.09 -24.90 -0.30
N ARG A 158 2.45 -26.10 -0.74
CA ARG A 158 1.64 -26.94 -1.65
C ARG A 158 1.50 -28.33 -1.09
N TYR A 159 0.50 -29.05 -1.57
CA TYR A 159 0.36 -30.49 -1.37
C TYR A 159 0.78 -31.25 -2.63
N GLU A 160 1.36 -32.44 -2.45
CA GLU A 160 1.83 -33.30 -3.54
C GLU A 160 0.73 -33.56 -4.57
N ASN A 161 -0.48 -33.88 -4.11
CA ASN A 161 -1.63 -34.03 -4.99
C ASN A 161 -2.18 -32.65 -5.38
N ILE A 162 -1.70 -32.13 -6.51
CA ILE A 162 -2.11 -30.84 -7.09
C ILE A 162 -3.62 -30.74 -7.40
N SER A 163 -4.34 -31.86 -7.42
CA SER A 163 -5.78 -31.88 -7.70
C SER A 163 -6.62 -31.73 -6.44
N ALA A 164 -6.05 -32.04 -5.26
CA ALA A 164 -6.73 -31.99 -3.99
C ALA A 164 -6.87 -30.53 -3.52
N VAL A 165 -8.09 -30.17 -3.10
CA VAL A 165 -8.32 -28.86 -2.48
C VAL A 165 -7.72 -28.82 -1.07
N PRO A 166 -7.34 -27.65 -0.53
CA PRO A 166 -6.66 -27.57 0.76
C PRO A 166 -7.40 -28.22 1.94
N GLU A 167 -8.73 -28.22 1.92
CA GLU A 167 -9.57 -28.89 2.91
C GLU A 167 -9.48 -30.43 2.87
N GLU A 168 -8.90 -30.99 1.81
CA GLU A 168 -8.67 -32.44 1.64
C GLU A 168 -7.22 -32.85 1.94
N TRP A 169 -6.31 -31.89 2.14
CA TRP A 169 -4.89 -32.19 2.39
C TRP A 169 -4.73 -32.92 3.72
N ASN A 170 -4.27 -34.17 3.68
CA ASN A 170 -3.97 -34.96 4.88
C ASN A 170 -2.62 -34.54 5.47
N VAL A 171 -2.55 -33.32 6.02
CA VAL A 171 -1.36 -32.71 6.61
C VAL A 171 -1.73 -31.94 7.86
N MET A 172 -0.80 -31.82 8.80
CA MET A 172 -0.95 -30.97 9.99
C MET A 172 0.06 -29.84 9.96
N VAL A 173 -0.41 -28.60 10.13
CA VAL A 173 0.44 -27.41 10.19
C VAL A 173 0.05 -26.61 11.43
N VAL A 174 1.00 -26.44 12.35
CA VAL A 174 0.78 -25.79 13.64
C VAL A 174 1.62 -24.54 13.75
N PHE A 175 0.99 -23.41 14.03
CA PHE A 175 1.62 -22.13 14.34
C PHE A 175 1.27 -21.73 15.77
N GLN A 176 2.27 -21.68 16.63
CA GLN A 176 2.09 -21.30 18.04
C GLN A 176 3.14 -20.29 18.48
N ASN A 177 2.69 -19.16 19.05
CA ASN A 177 3.51 -18.11 19.62
C ASN A 177 4.61 -17.59 18.68
N ASN A 178 4.33 -17.53 17.37
CA ASN A 178 5.29 -16.97 16.42
C ASN A 178 5.15 -15.45 16.39
N THR A 179 6.27 -14.73 16.48
CA THR A 179 6.23 -13.28 16.74
C THR A 179 7.14 -12.45 15.85
N ILE A 180 6.82 -11.15 15.73
CA ILE A 180 7.71 -10.14 15.17
C ILE A 180 8.20 -9.22 16.29
N GLN A 181 9.51 -8.97 16.33
CA GLN A 181 10.15 -8.24 17.44
C GLN A 181 10.05 -6.71 17.33
N LEU A 182 10.08 -6.14 16.13
CA LEU A 182 10.05 -4.69 15.92
C LEU A 182 8.66 -4.09 15.68
N GLU A 183 7.62 -4.90 15.58
CA GLU A 183 6.26 -4.40 15.43
C GLU A 183 5.65 -4.01 16.79
N LEU A 184 4.79 -3.00 16.78
CA LEU A 184 4.01 -2.58 17.95
C LEU A 184 3.14 -3.75 18.45
N ASP A 185 2.76 -3.74 19.73
CA ASP A 185 2.02 -4.82 20.41
C ASP A 185 0.76 -5.31 19.67
N SER A 186 0.16 -4.49 18.80
CA SER A 186 -1.04 -4.81 18.02
C SER A 186 -0.81 -5.73 16.79
N VAL A 187 0.43 -5.92 16.32
CA VAL A 187 0.78 -6.79 15.16
C VAL A 187 1.78 -7.88 15.55
N LYS A 188 2.01 -8.04 16.86
CA LYS A 188 3.03 -8.92 17.44
C LYS A 188 2.99 -10.37 16.94
N TYR A 189 1.80 -10.88 16.58
CA TYR A 189 1.59 -12.24 16.10
C TYR A 189 1.43 -12.27 14.59
N ASN A 190 2.54 -12.51 13.89
CA ASN A 190 2.56 -12.77 12.47
C ASN A 190 3.37 -14.04 12.27
N ALA A 191 2.69 -15.14 12.01
CA ALA A 191 3.34 -16.41 11.71
C ALA A 191 3.83 -16.45 10.26
N ILE A 192 3.03 -15.94 9.33
CA ILE A 192 3.28 -16.07 7.89
C ILE A 192 3.32 -14.69 7.25
N TYR A 193 4.45 -14.37 6.63
CA TYR A 193 4.53 -13.28 5.68
C TYR A 193 4.78 -13.81 4.27
N ALA A 194 4.01 -13.34 3.30
CA ALA A 194 4.25 -13.63 1.89
C ALA A 194 4.34 -12.34 1.07
N THR A 195 5.14 -12.34 0.00
CA THR A 195 5.08 -11.25 -0.99
C THR A 195 3.65 -11.07 -1.50
N SER A 196 2.99 -12.16 -1.90
CA SER A 196 1.59 -12.16 -2.34
C SER A 196 0.93 -13.49 -1.95
N LEU A 197 -0.35 -13.44 -1.58
CA LEU A 197 -1.21 -14.59 -1.31
C LEU A 197 -2.00 -15.03 -2.57
N LEU A 198 -2.02 -14.21 -3.63
CA LEU A 198 -2.68 -14.56 -4.90
C LEU A 198 -2.29 -15.95 -5.44
N PRO A 199 -1.02 -16.38 -5.42
CA PRO A 199 -0.63 -17.72 -5.87
C PRO A 199 -1.16 -18.85 -4.97
N CYS A 200 -1.78 -18.54 -3.84
CA CYS A 200 -2.32 -19.50 -2.89
C CYS A 200 -3.86 -19.49 -2.84
N ILE A 201 -4.52 -18.62 -3.63
CA ILE A 201 -5.98 -18.61 -3.74
C ILE A 201 -6.43 -19.86 -4.50
N TRP A 202 -7.15 -20.75 -3.83
CA TRP A 202 -7.59 -22.00 -4.42
C TRP A 202 -9.01 -21.90 -4.97
N GLY A 203 -9.15 -21.95 -6.30
CA GLY A 203 -10.44 -21.73 -6.96
C GLY A 203 -11.22 -22.98 -7.39
N GLY A 204 -10.64 -24.19 -7.26
CA GLY A 204 -11.28 -25.45 -7.67
C GLY A 204 -10.26 -26.57 -7.88
N SER A 205 -10.69 -27.71 -8.46
CA SER A 205 -9.78 -28.81 -8.80
C SER A 205 -8.64 -28.33 -9.71
N TYR A 206 -7.42 -28.82 -9.45
CA TYR A 206 -6.16 -28.42 -10.11
C TYR A 206 -5.69 -26.99 -9.82
N GLY A 207 -6.30 -26.29 -8.86
CA GLY A 207 -5.85 -24.95 -8.53
C GLY A 207 -6.08 -23.94 -9.67
N ASN A 208 -7.13 -24.16 -10.48
CA ASN A 208 -7.57 -23.12 -11.39
C ASN A 208 -7.96 -21.91 -10.55
N ALA A 209 -7.29 -20.78 -10.78
CA ALA A 209 -7.68 -19.50 -10.23
C ALA A 209 -9.07 -19.18 -10.81
N THR A 210 -10.13 -19.60 -10.10
CA THR A 210 -11.44 -19.04 -10.35
C THR A 210 -11.38 -17.60 -9.85
N TYR A 211 -12.14 -16.72 -10.47
CA TYR A 211 -12.25 -15.33 -10.04
C TYR A 211 -12.90 -15.17 -8.64
N ASP A 212 -13.01 -16.23 -7.83
CA ASP A 212 -13.30 -16.14 -6.39
C ASP A 212 -12.02 -15.63 -5.69
N THR A 213 -11.88 -14.30 -5.68
CA THR A 213 -10.71 -13.53 -5.22
C THR A 213 -10.54 -13.49 -3.70
N ARG A 214 -10.90 -14.56 -2.99
CA ARG A 214 -10.94 -14.60 -1.53
C ARG A 214 -9.58 -14.94 -0.92
N SER A 215 -8.68 -13.95 -0.92
CA SER A 215 -7.42 -13.98 -0.18
C SER A 215 -7.64 -14.20 1.32
N ASP A 216 -8.78 -13.79 1.87
CA ASP A 216 -9.20 -13.94 3.27
C ASP A 216 -9.26 -15.39 3.77
N LYS A 217 -9.27 -16.37 2.86
CA LYS A 217 -9.29 -17.79 3.20
C LYS A 217 -7.94 -18.50 3.13
N VAL A 218 -6.92 -17.85 2.55
CA VAL A 218 -5.62 -18.49 2.31
C VAL A 218 -4.98 -18.89 3.65
N PHE A 219 -4.61 -20.16 3.79
CA PHE A 219 -4.13 -20.80 5.03
C PHE A 219 -5.12 -20.84 6.21
N CYS A 220 -6.36 -20.40 5.99
CA CYS A 220 -7.48 -20.48 6.94
C CYS A 220 -8.47 -21.61 6.57
N TRP A 221 -8.02 -22.62 5.83
CA TRP A 221 -8.89 -23.60 5.16
C TRP A 221 -9.60 -24.58 6.11
N ASP A 222 -8.87 -25.19 7.05
CA ASP A 222 -9.40 -26.18 7.98
C ASP A 222 -8.73 -26.05 9.35
N LYS A 223 -9.49 -25.63 10.37
CA LYS A 223 -9.00 -25.42 11.74
C LYS A 223 -8.52 -26.69 12.44
N SER A 224 -8.90 -27.88 11.96
CA SER A 224 -8.42 -29.15 12.51
C SER A 224 -7.01 -29.52 12.03
N ARG A 225 -6.58 -28.92 10.92
CA ARG A 225 -5.28 -29.18 10.27
C ARG A 225 -4.35 -27.98 10.31
N TRP A 226 -4.91 -26.78 10.27
CA TRP A 226 -4.22 -25.50 10.37
C TRP A 226 -4.51 -24.91 11.75
N VAL A 227 -3.59 -25.17 12.68
CA VAL A 227 -3.75 -24.78 14.08
C VAL A 227 -2.99 -23.49 14.32
N TYR A 228 -3.67 -22.49 14.86
CA TYR A 228 -3.12 -21.18 15.23
C TYR A 228 -3.32 -20.94 16.74
N ASP A 229 -2.73 -19.87 17.29
CA ASP A 229 -2.88 -19.53 18.70
C ASP A 229 -4.33 -19.24 19.07
N GLU A 230 -4.81 -19.81 20.19
CA GLU A 230 -6.20 -19.74 20.64
C GLU A 230 -6.72 -18.30 20.85
N ASN A 231 -5.82 -17.37 21.16
CA ASN A 231 -6.15 -15.96 21.42
C ASN A 231 -6.13 -15.07 20.17
N THR A 232 -5.96 -15.66 18.99
CA THR A 232 -5.82 -14.95 17.71
C THR A 232 -6.72 -15.57 16.64
N THR A 233 -6.89 -14.87 15.52
CA THR A 233 -7.50 -15.47 14.32
C THR A 233 -6.42 -15.84 13.31
N CYS A 234 -6.70 -16.80 12.42
CA CYS A 234 -5.72 -17.21 11.41
C CYS A 234 -5.36 -16.02 10.49
N GLU A 235 -6.32 -15.18 10.12
CA GLU A 235 -6.11 -14.01 9.25
C GLU A 235 -5.18 -13.00 9.92
N SER A 236 -5.30 -12.82 11.24
CA SER A 236 -4.42 -11.91 11.99
C SER A 236 -2.96 -12.38 12.05
N GLN A 237 -2.70 -13.67 11.82
CA GLN A 237 -1.35 -14.25 11.82
C GLN A 237 -0.69 -14.27 10.43
N ILE A 238 -1.37 -13.76 9.41
CA ILE A 238 -0.92 -13.78 8.01
C ILE A 238 -0.85 -12.35 7.53
N LEU A 239 0.31 -11.93 7.01
CA LEU A 239 0.47 -10.63 6.35
C LEU A 239 1.00 -10.83 4.93
N SER A 240 0.72 -9.84 4.08
CA SER A 240 1.29 -9.77 2.74
C SER A 240 1.93 -8.42 2.44
N SER A 241 2.52 -8.29 1.26
CA SER A 241 3.09 -7.00 0.85
C SER A 241 1.99 -5.98 0.58
N PRO A 242 2.31 -4.68 0.75
CA PRO A 242 1.34 -3.63 0.53
C PRO A 242 0.88 -3.57 -0.92
N LYS A 243 -0.42 -3.35 -1.06
CA LYS A 243 -1.16 -3.02 -2.25
C LYS A 243 -1.67 -1.60 -2.13
N ILE A 244 -1.56 -0.85 -3.22
CA ILE A 244 -2.03 0.53 -3.28
C ILE A 244 -3.54 0.52 -3.44
N HIS A 245 -4.24 0.93 -2.38
CA HIS A 245 -5.66 1.19 -2.39
C HIS A 245 -5.94 2.65 -2.76
N LYS A 246 -6.91 2.88 -3.64
CA LYS A 246 -7.28 4.20 -4.15
C LYS A 246 -8.74 4.22 -4.57
N ASP A 247 -9.32 5.42 -4.62
CA ASP A 247 -10.62 5.63 -5.27
C ASP A 247 -10.44 5.68 -6.79
N GLU A 248 -11.15 4.80 -7.52
CA GLU A 248 -11.06 4.72 -8.98
C GLU A 248 -11.75 5.89 -9.70
N SER A 249 -12.65 6.59 -9.03
CA SER A 249 -13.44 7.68 -9.61
C SER A 249 -12.74 9.05 -9.56
N VAL A 250 -11.63 9.15 -8.82
CA VAL A 250 -10.94 10.42 -8.60
C VAL A 250 -10.00 10.76 -9.75
N ILE A 251 -10.24 11.91 -10.37
CA ILE A 251 -9.28 12.57 -11.28
C ILE A 251 -8.52 13.61 -10.47
N TYR A 252 -7.20 13.47 -10.41
CA TYR A 252 -6.34 14.44 -9.73
C TYR A 252 -6.09 15.62 -10.66
N SER A 253 -6.62 16.79 -10.32
CA SER A 253 -6.49 18.01 -11.13
C SER A 253 -5.64 19.05 -10.41
N ASN A 254 -4.54 19.47 -11.02
CA ASN A 254 -3.62 20.47 -10.46
C ASN A 254 -2.91 21.28 -11.55
N LYS A 255 -2.28 22.39 -11.18
CA LYS A 255 -1.51 23.21 -12.13
C LYS A 255 -0.14 22.57 -12.43
N PRO A 256 0.43 22.77 -13.64
CA PRO A 256 1.79 22.33 -13.96
C PRO A 256 2.84 22.74 -12.92
N GLY A 257 3.53 21.75 -12.35
CA GLY A 257 4.55 21.91 -11.31
C GLY A 257 4.01 22.20 -9.92
N GLN A 258 2.69 22.21 -9.69
CA GLN A 258 2.11 22.27 -8.34
C GLN A 258 2.11 20.87 -7.71
N PRO A 259 2.70 20.69 -6.51
CA PRO A 259 2.57 19.45 -5.76
C PRO A 259 1.12 19.22 -5.32
N PHE A 260 0.68 17.97 -5.32
CA PHE A 260 -0.64 17.60 -4.86
C PHE A 260 -0.64 16.30 -4.08
N SER A 261 -1.53 16.22 -3.10
CA SER A 261 -1.70 15.05 -2.24
C SER A 261 -2.50 13.97 -2.96
N LEU A 262 -2.01 12.75 -2.88
CA LEU A 262 -2.66 11.55 -3.35
C LEU A 262 -3.48 10.96 -2.20
N ASN A 263 -4.79 10.84 -2.39
CA ASN A 263 -5.64 10.08 -1.47
C ASN A 263 -5.47 8.58 -1.75
N ILE A 264 -4.34 8.02 -1.32
CA ILE A 264 -4.02 6.59 -1.43
C ILE A 264 -3.76 6.03 -0.04
N SER A 265 -4.10 4.76 0.16
CA SER A 265 -3.72 4.04 1.38
C SER A 265 -3.01 2.74 1.00
N LEU A 266 -2.10 2.31 1.86
CA LEU A 266 -1.37 1.05 1.68
C LEU A 266 -1.99 0.00 2.60
N GLN A 267 -2.56 -1.03 1.98
CA GLN A 267 -3.16 -2.16 2.68
C GLN A 267 -2.58 -3.44 2.11
N ASP A 268 -2.47 -4.49 2.90
CA ASP A 268 -2.09 -5.80 2.39
C ASP A 268 -3.28 -6.49 1.67
N GLU A 269 -3.08 -7.71 1.14
CA GLU A 269 -4.13 -8.46 0.43
C GLU A 269 -5.27 -8.95 1.34
N LEU A 270 -5.14 -8.82 2.66
CA LEU A 270 -6.17 -9.14 3.66
C LEU A 270 -6.85 -7.88 4.20
N GLY A 271 -6.41 -6.68 3.77
CA GLY A 271 -6.98 -5.40 4.18
C GLY A 271 -6.34 -4.80 5.44
N HIS A 272 -5.27 -5.40 5.97
CA HIS A 272 -4.52 -4.80 7.07
C HIS A 272 -3.79 -3.55 6.59
N SER A 273 -3.83 -2.48 7.37
CA SER A 273 -3.05 -1.28 7.07
C SER A 273 -1.56 -1.58 7.19
N VAL A 274 -0.79 -1.25 6.16
CA VAL A 274 0.67 -1.41 6.17
C VAL A 274 1.30 -0.04 6.44
N ASN A 275 2.08 0.06 7.51
CA ASN A 275 2.76 1.30 7.89
C ASN A 275 3.80 1.74 6.84
N SER A 276 4.20 3.02 6.94
CA SER A 276 4.99 3.86 6.01
C SER A 276 6.36 3.36 5.52
N GLU A 277 6.73 2.11 5.75
CA GLU A 277 8.01 1.53 5.29
C GLU A 277 8.01 1.24 3.78
N ALA A 278 6.83 1.13 3.17
CA ALA A 278 6.73 0.84 1.76
C ALA A 278 6.97 2.09 0.92
N THR A 279 8.04 2.03 0.13
CA THR A 279 8.34 3.07 -0.85
C THR A 279 7.44 2.91 -2.06
N VAL A 280 6.69 3.97 -2.38
CA VAL A 280 5.85 4.02 -3.59
C VAL A 280 6.57 4.82 -4.68
N ILE A 281 6.57 4.28 -5.89
CA ILE A 281 7.06 4.94 -7.09
C ILE A 281 5.88 5.30 -8.00
N ALA A 282 6.03 6.42 -8.70
CA ALA A 282 5.10 6.88 -9.72
C ALA A 282 5.82 6.89 -11.08
N ARG A 283 5.17 6.40 -12.13
CA ARG A 283 5.65 6.36 -13.51
C ARG A 283 4.62 6.94 -14.45
N ILE A 284 5.04 7.82 -15.35
CA ILE A 284 4.16 8.33 -16.42
C ILE A 284 4.14 7.30 -17.55
N ILE A 285 2.94 6.81 -17.88
CA ILE A 285 2.77 5.71 -18.86
C ILE A 285 2.21 6.18 -20.21
N ASN A 286 1.62 7.37 -20.27
CA ASN A 286 1.20 8.00 -21.53
C ASN A 286 1.24 9.53 -21.41
N GLY A 287 1.26 10.21 -22.55
CA GLY A 287 1.29 11.68 -22.62
C GLY A 287 2.71 12.27 -22.57
N ASN A 288 2.77 13.61 -22.70
CA ASN A 288 4.03 14.38 -22.75
C ASN A 288 4.37 15.06 -21.42
N ALA A 289 3.87 14.52 -20.31
CA ALA A 289 4.18 14.99 -18.97
C ALA A 289 5.48 14.35 -18.46
N THR A 290 6.14 15.01 -17.53
CA THR A 290 7.35 14.51 -16.87
C THR A 290 7.31 14.82 -15.38
N PHE A 291 8.11 14.12 -14.60
CA PHE A 291 8.49 14.56 -13.27
C PHE A 291 9.65 15.56 -13.36
N ARG A 292 10.17 15.95 -12.19
CA ARG A 292 11.34 16.85 -12.10
C ARG A 292 12.51 16.30 -12.92
N GLU A 293 13.31 17.20 -13.50
CA GLU A 293 14.49 16.84 -14.32
C GLU A 293 14.15 16.01 -15.57
N ASN A 294 12.93 16.17 -16.10
CA ASN A 294 12.43 15.43 -17.26
C ASN A 294 12.41 13.90 -17.05
N SER A 295 12.34 13.43 -15.80
CA SER A 295 12.23 12.00 -15.50
C SER A 295 10.83 11.46 -15.81
N LEU A 296 10.76 10.19 -16.21
CA LEU A 296 9.51 9.44 -16.36
C LEU A 296 9.07 8.71 -15.09
N PHE A 297 9.90 8.74 -14.03
CA PHE A 297 9.59 8.16 -12.74
C PHE A 297 10.01 9.06 -11.56
N THR A 298 9.32 8.94 -10.43
CA THR A 298 9.68 9.61 -9.17
C THR A 298 9.24 8.77 -7.97
N TYR A 299 9.87 9.00 -6.83
CA TYR A 299 9.36 8.53 -5.54
C TYR A 299 8.20 9.41 -5.09
N ILE A 300 7.23 8.80 -4.43
CA ILE A 300 6.14 9.50 -3.76
C ILE A 300 6.57 9.69 -2.30
N SER A 301 6.67 10.94 -1.87
CA SER A 301 7.05 11.28 -0.50
C SER A 301 5.89 12.00 0.17
N HIS A 302 5.54 11.57 1.39
CA HIS A 302 4.42 12.12 2.16
C HIS A 302 3.11 12.15 1.34
N GLU A 303 2.89 11.17 0.47
CA GLU A 303 1.73 11.12 -0.43
C GLU A 303 1.63 12.29 -1.42
N HIS A 304 2.69 13.08 -1.62
CA HIS A 304 2.69 14.18 -2.58
C HIS A 304 3.32 13.77 -3.90
N LEU A 305 2.71 14.22 -4.99
CA LEU A 305 3.22 14.09 -6.35
C LEU A 305 3.32 15.47 -7.00
N GLN A 306 4.38 15.70 -7.78
CA GLN A 306 4.58 16.94 -8.53
C GLN A 306 4.88 16.61 -9.99
N VAL A 307 4.04 17.10 -10.89
CA VAL A 307 4.11 16.76 -12.32
C VAL A 307 4.22 18.02 -13.19
N TYR A 308 4.99 17.92 -14.26
CA TYR A 308 5.32 18.98 -15.21
C TYR A 308 4.75 18.62 -16.59
N GLY A 309 4.23 19.58 -17.34
CA GLY A 309 3.59 19.31 -18.61
C GLY A 309 2.80 20.48 -19.17
N GLU A 310 2.22 20.27 -20.36
CA GLU A 310 1.37 21.28 -21.01
C GLU A 310 0.06 21.47 -20.24
N GLN A 311 -0.43 22.71 -20.25
CA GLN A 311 -1.72 23.05 -19.66
C GLN A 311 -2.87 22.36 -20.38
N ASN A 312 -3.95 22.09 -19.63
CA ASN A 312 -5.17 21.43 -20.10
C ASN A 312 -4.94 20.06 -20.76
N THR A 313 -3.96 19.31 -20.27
CA THR A 313 -3.68 17.94 -20.72
C THR A 313 -4.03 16.93 -19.65
N SER A 314 -4.42 15.73 -20.08
CA SER A 314 -4.66 14.59 -19.19
C SER A 314 -3.76 13.43 -19.56
N PHE A 315 -3.26 12.74 -18.55
CA PHE A 315 -2.40 11.57 -18.70
C PHE A 315 -2.60 10.62 -17.52
N ARG A 316 -1.99 9.45 -17.63
CA ARG A 316 -2.08 8.38 -16.66
C ARG A 316 -0.73 8.20 -15.98
N VAL A 317 -0.79 8.03 -14.66
CA VAL A 317 0.37 7.72 -13.83
C VAL A 317 0.15 6.35 -13.22
N GLN A 318 1.12 5.48 -13.39
CA GLN A 318 1.18 4.17 -12.76
C GLN A 318 1.90 4.30 -11.42
N LEU A 319 1.26 3.84 -10.36
CA LEU A 319 1.76 3.79 -9.00
C LEU A 319 2.12 2.33 -8.68
N GLU A 320 3.29 2.11 -8.10
CA GLU A 320 3.80 0.78 -7.75
C GLU A 320 4.58 0.84 -6.43
N THR A 321 4.62 -0.24 -5.68
CA THR A 321 5.55 -0.42 -4.56
C THR A 321 6.93 -0.81 -5.09
N LEU A 322 8.02 -0.30 -4.49
CA LEU A 322 9.37 -0.59 -4.98
C LEU A 322 9.79 -2.04 -4.70
N ASP A 323 9.61 -2.53 -3.47
CA ASP A 323 10.08 -3.84 -3.04
C ASP A 323 9.12 -4.51 -2.04
N PRO A 324 8.42 -5.58 -2.41
CA PRO A 324 8.24 -6.14 -3.76
C PRO A 324 7.16 -5.39 -4.56
N ILE A 325 7.26 -5.42 -5.90
CA ILE A 325 6.19 -4.97 -6.80
C ILE A 325 5.12 -6.07 -6.83
N VAL A 326 3.98 -5.84 -6.16
CA VAL A 326 2.89 -6.82 -6.09
C VAL A 326 1.69 -6.39 -6.92
N THR A 327 1.35 -5.11 -6.86
CA THR A 327 0.21 -4.57 -7.59
C THR A 327 0.55 -3.22 -8.21
N ARG A 328 -0.02 -2.99 -9.39
CA ARG A 328 0.07 -1.71 -10.12
C ARG A 328 -1.27 -1.02 -10.05
N SER A 329 -1.26 0.24 -9.67
CA SER A 329 -2.45 1.09 -9.63
C SER A 329 -2.31 2.23 -10.62
N ILE A 330 -3.34 2.50 -11.42
CA ILE A 330 -3.30 3.59 -12.41
C ILE A 330 -4.21 4.73 -11.96
N ILE A 331 -3.66 5.93 -11.85
CA ILE A 331 -4.42 7.17 -11.62
C ILE A 331 -4.46 8.02 -12.89
N THR A 332 -5.49 8.84 -13.00
CA THR A 332 -5.61 9.85 -14.06
C THR A 332 -5.30 11.22 -13.46
N VAL A 333 -4.39 11.95 -14.10
CA VAL A 333 -3.99 13.29 -13.70
C VAL A 333 -4.36 14.27 -14.82
N LYS A 334 -4.94 15.41 -14.46
CA LYS A 334 -5.24 16.52 -15.36
C LYS A 334 -4.43 17.75 -14.94
N LEU A 335 -3.66 18.29 -15.86
CA LEU A 335 -3.00 19.56 -15.68
C LEU A 335 -3.93 20.70 -16.08
N GLU A 336 -4.27 21.55 -15.13
CA GLU A 336 -5.14 22.71 -15.35
C GLU A 336 -4.38 23.91 -15.92
N HIS A 337 -5.10 24.98 -16.24
CA HIS A 337 -4.48 26.24 -16.61
C HIS A 337 -3.69 26.83 -15.43
N CYS A 338 -2.57 27.47 -15.73
CA CYS A 338 -1.85 28.27 -14.74
C CYS A 338 -2.79 29.36 -14.20
N ALA A 339 -2.71 29.64 -12.89
CA ALA A 339 -3.48 30.72 -12.31
C ALA A 339 -3.10 32.07 -12.97
N PRO A 340 -4.02 33.06 -12.95
CA PRO A 340 -3.70 34.41 -13.44
C PRO A 340 -2.40 34.94 -12.82
N GLY A 341 -1.52 35.54 -13.62
CA GLY A 341 -0.21 36.02 -13.16
C GLY A 341 0.89 34.95 -13.06
N PHE A 342 0.61 33.71 -13.44
CA PHE A 342 1.61 32.67 -13.70
C PHE A 342 1.70 32.39 -15.19
N ASP A 343 2.92 32.16 -15.67
CA ASP A 343 3.16 31.67 -17.02
C ASP A 343 3.79 30.29 -16.99
N LEU A 344 3.55 29.52 -18.05
CA LEU A 344 4.22 28.25 -18.25
C LEU A 344 5.66 28.49 -18.71
N ASN A 345 6.63 28.05 -17.93
CA ASN A 345 8.05 28.19 -18.28
C ASN A 345 8.52 27.09 -19.26
N LEU A 346 9.79 27.16 -19.70
CA LEU A 346 10.41 26.13 -20.55
C LEU A 346 10.46 24.74 -19.92
N ALA A 347 10.48 24.66 -18.59
CA ALA A 347 10.41 23.40 -17.84
C ALA A 347 8.97 22.89 -17.66
N LYS A 348 7.99 23.51 -18.34
CA LYS A 348 6.56 23.15 -18.30
C LYS A 348 5.97 23.17 -16.89
N SER A 349 6.32 24.21 -16.13
CA SER A 349 5.78 24.52 -14.81
C SER A 349 5.19 25.94 -14.80
N CYS A 350 4.12 26.14 -14.05
CA CYS A 350 3.57 27.46 -13.77
C CYS A 350 4.51 28.22 -12.83
N VAL A 351 5.10 29.30 -13.33
CA VAL A 351 5.99 30.19 -12.58
C VAL A 351 5.36 31.57 -12.49
N CYS A 352 5.36 32.12 -11.28
CA CYS A 352 4.90 33.46 -10.97
C CYS A 352 5.70 34.46 -11.81
N HIS A 353 4.99 35.27 -12.57
CA HIS A 353 5.57 36.22 -13.50
C HIS A 353 6.39 37.27 -12.74
N SER A 354 7.69 37.40 -13.05
CA SER A 354 8.60 38.28 -12.32
C SER A 354 8.69 39.72 -12.87
N ASN A 355 8.19 40.01 -14.09
CA ASN A 355 8.36 41.35 -14.71
C ASN A 355 7.15 41.83 -15.55
N GLU A 356 6.44 42.86 -15.07
CA GLU A 356 5.85 43.97 -15.83
C GLU A 356 5.11 43.72 -17.18
N THR A 357 4.16 42.78 -17.29
CA THR A 357 3.13 42.89 -18.34
C THR A 357 1.70 42.70 -17.84
N MET A 358 0.82 43.62 -18.28
CA MET A 358 -0.63 43.84 -18.06
C MET A 358 -1.25 43.74 -16.66
N PHE A 359 -0.66 42.99 -15.73
CA PHE A 359 -1.24 42.66 -14.41
C PHE A 359 -0.36 43.06 -13.22
N SER A 360 0.89 43.47 -13.45
CA SER A 360 1.94 43.66 -12.43
C SER A 360 1.53 44.52 -11.23
N ASP A 361 0.68 45.52 -11.46
CA ASP A 361 0.27 46.44 -10.39
C ASP A 361 -1.00 45.97 -9.69
N LYS A 362 -1.76 45.06 -10.29
CA LYS A 362 -3.12 44.69 -9.84
C LYS A 362 -3.22 43.30 -9.26
N LEU A 363 -2.26 42.43 -9.56
CA LEU A 363 -2.29 41.03 -9.19
C LEU A 363 -0.92 40.58 -8.71
N ARG A 364 -0.88 39.99 -7.51
CA ARG A 364 0.30 39.38 -6.92
C ARG A 364 0.13 37.87 -6.94
N CYS A 365 1.02 37.18 -7.66
CA CYS A 365 1.13 35.73 -7.56
C CYS A 365 2.00 35.34 -6.36
N ASN A 366 1.74 34.16 -5.82
CA ASN A 366 2.53 33.53 -4.77
C ASN A 366 2.96 32.13 -5.23
N GLN A 367 4.26 31.98 -5.53
CA GLN A 367 4.81 30.72 -6.05
C GLN A 367 4.64 29.55 -5.07
N ASN A 368 4.59 29.81 -3.76
CA ASN A 368 4.61 28.74 -2.74
C ASN A 368 3.29 27.97 -2.69
N ASN A 369 2.17 28.65 -2.92
CA ASN A 369 0.84 28.04 -2.86
C ASN A 369 0.11 28.09 -4.21
N PHE A 370 0.78 28.53 -5.28
CA PHE A 370 0.23 28.65 -6.63
C PHE A 370 -1.07 29.47 -6.69
N THR A 371 -1.21 30.46 -5.79
CA THR A 371 -2.37 31.34 -5.72
C THR A 371 -2.06 32.75 -6.23
N SER A 372 -3.12 33.45 -6.60
CA SER A 372 -3.07 34.81 -7.12
C SER A 372 -4.02 35.69 -6.31
N LYS A 373 -3.52 36.84 -5.87
CA LYS A 373 -4.27 37.81 -5.07
C LYS A 373 -4.41 39.13 -5.82
N LEU A 374 -5.62 39.66 -5.86
CA LEU A 374 -5.87 41.02 -6.34
C LEU A 374 -5.42 42.04 -5.30
N ILE A 375 -4.67 43.06 -5.73
CA ILE A 375 -4.14 44.13 -4.88
C ILE A 375 -5.10 45.33 -4.83
N TYR A 376 -5.95 45.50 -5.87
CA TYR A 376 -6.93 46.59 -5.99
C TYR A 376 -8.33 46.06 -6.27
N THR A 377 -9.34 46.93 -6.14
CA THR A 377 -10.70 46.68 -6.63
C THR A 377 -10.71 46.55 -8.15
N ALA A 378 -10.63 45.29 -8.59
CA ALA A 378 -10.66 44.89 -9.98
C ALA A 378 -11.54 43.66 -10.11
N TRP A 379 -12.26 43.57 -11.23
CA TRP A 379 -12.92 42.33 -11.60
C TRP A 379 -11.91 41.47 -12.37
N MET A 380 -11.87 40.18 -12.06
CA MET A 380 -11.06 39.19 -12.76
C MET A 380 -11.97 38.06 -13.23
N GLY A 381 -11.84 37.69 -14.50
CA GLY A 381 -12.52 36.53 -15.05
C GLY A 381 -11.81 35.99 -16.28
N GLU A 382 -12.27 34.83 -16.71
CA GLU A 382 -11.75 34.10 -17.85
C GLU A 382 -12.50 34.52 -19.12
N LEU A 383 -11.76 35.00 -20.11
CA LEU A 383 -12.28 35.38 -21.42
C LEU A 383 -11.48 34.61 -22.48
N GLU A 384 -12.11 33.69 -23.20
CA GLU A 384 -11.47 32.92 -24.29
C GLU A 384 -10.16 32.21 -23.87
N ASN A 385 -10.16 31.53 -22.71
CA ASN A 385 -8.97 30.88 -22.11
C ASN A 385 -7.82 31.85 -21.78
N LYS A 386 -8.11 33.15 -21.64
CA LYS A 386 -7.19 34.16 -21.13
C LYS A 386 -7.82 34.87 -19.94
N TYR A 387 -7.04 35.06 -18.89
CA TYR A 387 -7.51 35.86 -17.75
C TYR A 387 -7.46 37.35 -18.11
N VAL A 388 -8.49 38.09 -17.72
CA VAL A 388 -8.58 39.55 -17.90
C VAL A 388 -8.89 40.18 -16.55
N ALA A 389 -8.13 41.21 -16.16
CA ALA A 389 -8.39 42.02 -14.97
C ALA A 389 -8.65 43.48 -15.35
N THR A 390 -9.87 43.93 -15.12
CA THR A 390 -10.28 45.32 -15.38
C THR A 390 -10.51 46.05 -14.07
N LYS A 391 -10.06 47.31 -13.98
CA LYS A 391 -10.34 48.17 -12.83
C LYS A 391 -11.85 48.31 -12.71
N SER A 392 -12.42 48.06 -11.53
CA SER A 392 -13.84 48.33 -11.32
C SER A 392 -14.04 49.84 -11.43
N ARG A 393 -14.57 50.32 -12.56
CA ARG A 393 -15.24 51.62 -12.55
C ARG A 393 -16.40 51.44 -11.59
N LYS A 394 -16.55 52.34 -10.61
CA LYS A 394 -17.78 52.43 -9.81
C LYS A 394 -18.95 52.31 -10.80
N MET A 395 -19.65 51.19 -10.77
CA MET A 395 -20.96 51.13 -11.39
C MET A 395 -21.75 52.17 -10.61
N LYS A 396 -22.19 53.24 -11.28
CA LYS A 396 -22.97 54.31 -10.65
C LYS A 396 -24.23 53.63 -10.12
N ILE A 397 -24.24 53.32 -8.83
CA ILE A 397 -25.46 52.99 -8.11
C ILE A 397 -26.31 54.27 -8.22
N PRO A 398 -27.56 54.20 -8.68
CA PRO A 398 -28.46 55.35 -8.62
C PRO A 398 -28.46 55.88 -7.19
N GLU A 399 -28.37 57.20 -7.01
CA GLU A 399 -28.37 57.87 -5.71
C GLU A 399 -29.65 57.54 -4.93
N SER A 400 -29.61 56.43 -4.19
CA SER A 400 -30.47 56.15 -3.05
C SER A 400 -29.81 55.02 -2.25
N LEU A 401 -29.39 55.34 -1.02
CA LEU A 401 -28.70 54.50 -0.02
C LEU A 401 -27.17 54.57 -0.04
N GLU A 402 -26.64 55.75 0.35
CA GLU A 402 -25.43 55.78 1.18
C GLU A 402 -25.80 55.27 2.58
N ASP A 403 -25.21 54.15 3.00
CA ASP A 403 -24.59 53.97 4.32
C ASP A 403 -24.20 52.51 4.55
N SER A 404 -22.89 52.27 4.63
CA SER A 404 -22.22 51.33 5.56
C SER A 404 -20.87 50.85 4.99
N HIS A 405 -19.82 51.02 5.79
CA HIS A 405 -18.47 50.56 5.53
C HIS A 405 -18.36 49.04 5.68
N GLY A 406 -17.74 48.35 4.71
CA GLY A 406 -17.35 46.94 4.82
C GLY A 406 -16.36 46.50 3.73
N TYR A 407 -15.23 45.91 4.13
CA TYR A 407 -14.21 45.34 3.24
C TYR A 407 -14.70 44.01 2.60
N GLN A 408 -14.42 43.79 1.31
CA GLN A 408 -14.75 42.54 0.59
C GLN A 408 -13.52 41.63 0.41
N ASN A 409 -13.64 40.37 0.83
CA ASN A 409 -12.82 39.24 0.39
C ASN A 409 -13.64 38.43 -0.62
N ALA A 410 -13.06 38.07 -1.78
CA ALA A 410 -13.68 37.18 -2.76
C ALA A 410 -12.94 35.84 -2.81
N LEU A 411 -13.67 34.75 -2.51
CA LEU A 411 -13.31 33.38 -2.81
C LEU A 411 -13.83 33.04 -4.21
N VAL A 412 -13.00 32.42 -5.05
CA VAL A 412 -13.37 31.97 -6.40
C VAL A 412 -13.58 30.47 -6.38
N GLY A 413 -14.84 30.05 -6.50
CA GLY A 413 -15.27 28.70 -6.85
C GLY A 413 -15.90 28.72 -8.24
N SER A 414 -15.57 27.73 -9.06
CA SER A 414 -15.90 27.65 -10.49
C SER A 414 -17.33 27.18 -10.77
N THR A 415 -17.75 27.45 -12.02
CA THR A 415 -18.82 26.79 -12.81
C THR A 415 -20.29 27.12 -12.50
N HIS A 416 -20.79 28.23 -13.04
CA HIS A 416 -21.95 28.31 -13.96
C HIS A 416 -22.24 29.79 -14.26
N VAL A 417 -22.43 30.13 -15.54
CA VAL A 417 -22.96 31.46 -15.91
C VAL A 417 -24.46 31.45 -15.61
N PRO A 418 -24.95 32.39 -14.78
CA PRO A 418 -25.94 33.30 -15.31
C PRO A 418 -25.68 34.76 -14.93
N ASN A 419 -26.22 35.65 -15.76
CA ASN A 419 -26.30 37.07 -15.49
C ASN A 419 -27.07 37.36 -14.19
N ILE A 420 -26.72 38.50 -13.59
CA ILE A 420 -27.40 39.27 -12.52
C ILE A 420 -26.78 39.10 -11.11
N MET A 421 -26.43 40.25 -10.52
CA MET A 421 -26.02 40.44 -9.13
C MET A 421 -27.05 39.83 -8.17
N GLU A 422 -26.63 38.90 -7.32
CA GLU A 422 -27.39 38.51 -6.13
C GLU A 422 -26.68 38.98 -4.86
N TYR A 423 -27.42 39.76 -4.09
CA TYR A 423 -27.04 40.34 -2.81
C TYR A 423 -27.31 39.31 -1.72
N ILE A 424 -26.27 38.82 -1.02
CA ILE A 424 -26.45 37.96 0.15
C ILE A 424 -25.95 38.70 1.37
N GLY A 425 -26.90 39.26 2.12
CA GLY A 425 -26.69 39.76 3.48
C GLY A 425 -26.50 38.61 4.47
N ALA A 426 -25.70 38.84 5.50
CA ALA A 426 -25.42 37.87 6.55
C ALA A 426 -26.69 37.41 7.29
N ASN A 427 -26.68 36.14 7.68
CA ASN A 427 -27.66 35.42 8.50
C ASN A 427 -28.94 34.94 7.79
N SER A 428 -28.88 33.80 7.10
CA SER A 428 -29.96 32.80 7.03
C SER A 428 -29.47 31.47 6.46
N ARG A 429 -29.85 30.35 7.09
CA ARG A 429 -29.55 28.96 6.69
C ARG A 429 -30.18 28.64 5.33
N MET A 430 -29.42 28.02 4.42
CA MET A 430 -29.97 27.51 3.14
C MET A 430 -30.26 26.01 3.22
N ARG A 431 -31.51 25.64 2.89
CA ARG A 431 -31.98 24.27 2.67
C ARG A 431 -32.19 24.12 1.16
N LEU A 432 -31.53 23.15 0.54
CA LEU A 432 -31.67 22.83 -0.89
C LEU A 432 -32.99 22.09 -1.16
N THR A 433 -33.79 22.58 -2.10
CA THR A 433 -34.82 21.77 -2.78
C THR A 433 -34.82 22.08 -4.27
N ASN A 434 -34.53 21.06 -5.08
CA ASN A 434 -34.77 21.03 -6.52
C ASN A 434 -36.28 20.97 -6.81
N SER A 435 -36.79 21.75 -7.76
CA SER A 435 -37.80 21.22 -8.71
C SER A 435 -37.96 22.11 -9.94
N THR A 436 -38.07 21.42 -11.07
CA THR A 436 -38.56 21.87 -12.37
C THR A 436 -40.09 21.72 -12.46
N THR A 437 -40.72 22.58 -13.28
CA THR A 437 -41.97 22.41 -14.06
C THR A 437 -43.41 22.60 -13.49
N TRP A 438 -44.13 23.52 -14.17
CA TRP A 438 -45.55 23.56 -14.62
C TRP A 438 -46.72 24.15 -13.79
N ARG A 439 -47.69 24.70 -14.56
CA ARG A 439 -48.93 25.46 -14.26
C ARG A 439 -49.97 24.72 -13.39
N GLY A 440 -50.88 25.49 -12.78
CA GLY A 440 -52.31 25.12 -12.66
C GLY A 440 -52.91 25.24 -11.26
N THR A 441 -54.19 25.63 -11.22
CA THR A 441 -55.06 26.01 -10.11
C THR A 441 -55.54 24.87 -9.18
N ASP A 442 -56.07 25.31 -8.02
CA ASP A 442 -57.10 24.73 -7.14
C ASP A 442 -56.78 23.79 -5.95
N GLU A 443 -57.18 24.32 -4.77
CA GLU A 443 -57.95 23.77 -3.64
C GLU A 443 -57.64 22.40 -2.94
N THR A 444 -57.62 22.52 -1.59
CA THR A 444 -58.01 21.55 -0.52
C THR A 444 -57.00 20.51 0.06
N ALA A 445 -56.59 20.82 1.31
CA ALA A 445 -56.17 20.07 2.53
C ALA A 445 -56.44 18.53 2.69
N PRO A 446 -56.03 17.84 3.81
CA PRO A 446 -54.95 18.03 4.82
C PRO A 446 -54.17 16.70 5.19
N LEU A 447 -53.23 16.78 6.18
CA LEU A 447 -52.98 15.83 7.32
C LEU A 447 -51.54 15.31 7.59
N ILE A 448 -51.17 15.46 8.89
CA ILE A 448 -50.35 14.61 9.79
C ILE A 448 -48.83 14.87 9.94
N ALA A 449 -48.46 15.23 11.17
CA ALA A 449 -47.12 15.18 11.78
C ALA A 449 -46.82 13.78 12.39
N PRO A 450 -45.57 13.45 12.77
CA PRO A 450 -45.19 13.72 14.16
C PRO A 450 -43.70 14.08 14.40
N GLN A 451 -43.46 14.42 15.66
CA GLN A 451 -42.28 14.90 16.37
C GLN A 451 -41.04 13.99 16.32
N ASN A 452 -39.84 14.58 16.48
CA ASN A 452 -39.04 14.38 17.71
C ASN A 452 -37.84 15.33 17.85
N ARG A 453 -37.60 15.73 19.11
CA ARG A 453 -36.49 16.54 19.63
C ARG A 453 -35.23 15.70 19.81
N ASN A 454 -34.05 16.34 19.81
CA ASN A 454 -33.11 16.27 20.92
C ASN A 454 -32.01 17.36 20.83
N ASN A 455 -31.66 17.88 22.01
CA ASN A 455 -30.71 18.94 22.33
C ASN A 455 -29.25 18.45 22.35
N TYR A 456 -28.30 19.40 22.39
CA TYR A 456 -27.08 19.53 23.22
C TYR A 456 -26.09 20.44 22.45
N GLU A 457 -25.96 21.72 22.81
CA GLU A 457 -25.13 22.34 23.87
C GLU A 457 -23.86 22.97 23.26
N ALA A 458 -23.73 24.28 23.47
CA ALA A 458 -22.63 25.11 23.03
C ALA A 458 -21.59 25.22 24.15
N ILE A 459 -20.32 25.06 23.81
CA ILE A 459 -19.20 25.43 24.68
C ILE A 459 -18.68 26.77 24.18
N VAL A 460 -18.69 27.74 25.09
CA VAL A 460 -18.07 29.06 24.98
C VAL A 460 -16.67 28.92 25.58
N GLU A 461 -15.63 29.28 24.83
CA GLU A 461 -14.33 29.61 25.40
C GLU A 461 -13.97 31.03 24.97
N ASP A 462 -13.85 31.90 25.97
CA ASP A 462 -13.45 33.29 25.88
C ASP A 462 -11.93 33.42 25.68
N ASP A 463 -11.57 34.42 24.88
CA ASP A 463 -10.25 35.02 24.75
C ASP A 463 -9.76 35.59 26.10
N GLU A 464 -8.53 35.29 26.50
CA GLU A 464 -7.71 36.23 27.28
C GLU A 464 -6.31 36.39 26.67
N ARG A 465 -5.95 37.67 26.50
CA ARG A 465 -4.65 38.18 26.07
C ARG A 465 -3.69 38.34 27.24
N SER A 466 -2.41 38.28 26.87
CA SER A 466 -1.23 38.99 27.43
C SER A 466 -0.64 38.50 28.75
N ASN A 467 0.65 38.13 28.73
CA ASN A 467 1.71 39.10 29.01
C ASN A 467 3.11 38.54 28.76
N ASP A 468 4.02 39.48 28.48
CA ASP A 468 5.46 39.34 28.35
C ASP A 468 6.15 38.72 29.58
N GLN A 469 7.13 37.85 29.32
CA GLN A 469 8.50 37.91 29.85
C GLN A 469 9.43 36.95 29.11
#